data_AF-A0A931YI06-F1
#
_entry.id   AF-A0A931YI06-F1
#
_cell.length_a   1.000
_cell.length_b   1.000
_cell.length_c   1.000
_cell.angle_alpha   90.00
_cell.angle_beta   90.00
_cell.angle_gamma   90.00
#
_symmetry.space_group_name_H-M   'P 1'
#
loop_
_entity.id
_entity.type
_entity.pdbx_description
1 polymer ?
#
loop_
_entity_poly.entity_id
_entity_poly.type
_entity_poly.pdbx_seq_one_letter_code
_entity_poly.pdbx_strand_id
1 'polypeptide(L)' 'MGIANFRRAAAYVDKILKGAHPGELPVKQPAKFDFAIILKTAKALGLTIPPSLLLQATEVIQ' A
#
# COMPACT_ATOMS: atom_id res chain seq x y z
N MET A 1 -2.28 -0.86 -2.55
CA MET A 1 -1.24 -0.35 -3.47
C MET A 1 -1.74 0.97 -4.05
N GLY A 2 -1.41 2.11 -3.44
CA GLY A 2 -1.96 3.40 -3.85
C GLY A 2 -1.50 3.86 -5.23
N ILE A 3 -2.24 4.79 -5.84
CA ILE A 3 -1.98 5.40 -7.17
C ILE A 3 -0.53 5.92 -7.29
N ALA A 4 0.06 6.37 -6.18
CA ALA A 4 1.44 6.83 -6.12
C ALA A 4 2.48 5.76 -6.51
N ASN A 5 2.24 4.48 -6.19
CA ASN A 5 3.17 3.40 -6.56
C ASN A 5 3.14 3.12 -8.07
N PHE A 6 1.96 3.21 -8.71
CA PHE A 6 1.84 3.04 -10.15
C PHE A 6 2.54 4.16 -10.94
N ARG A 7 2.42 5.43 -10.49
CA ARG A 7 3.17 6.54 -11.11
C ARG A 7 4.69 6.35 -11.00
N ARG A 8 5.18 5.85 -9.86
CA ARG A 8 6.60 5.54 -9.69
C ARG A 8 7.03 4.41 -10.61
N ALA A 9 6.25 3.34 -10.72
CA ALA A 9 6.54 2.24 -11.65
C ALA A 9 6.65 2.73 -13.10
N ALA A 10 5.75 3.61 -13.54
CA ALA A 10 5.81 4.21 -14.88
C ALA A 10 7.13 4.97 -15.13
N ALA A 11 7.66 5.67 -14.12
CA ALA A 11 8.96 6.35 -14.22
C ALA A 11 10.15 5.38 -14.34
N TYR A 12 10.05 4.17 -13.79
CA TYR A 12 11.08 3.13 -13.99
C TYR A 12 10.98 2.55 -15.40
N VAL A 13 9.76 2.31 -15.88
CA VAL A 13 9.51 1.87 -17.26
C VAL A 13 10.09 2.87 -18.28
N ASP A 14 9.83 4.17 -18.11
CA ASP A 14 10.39 5.21 -18.98
C ASP A 14 11.93 5.20 -19.02
N LYS A 15 12.58 5.03 -17.86
CA LYS A 15 14.06 4.96 -17.78
C LYS A 15 14.63 3.72 -18.46
N ILE A 16 13.99 2.56 -18.28
CA ILE A 16 14.43 1.31 -18.90
C ILE A 16 14.27 1.39 -20.42
N LEU A 17 13.15 1.92 -20.91
CA LEU A 17 12.93 2.12 -22.35
C LEU A 17 13.96 3.10 -22.97
N LYS A 18 14.54 3.99 -22.17
CA LYS A 18 15.63 4.89 -22.56
C LYS A 18 17.04 4.29 -22.39
N GLY A 19 17.14 2.99 -22.04
CA GLY A 19 18.40 2.25 -21.99
C GLY A 19 19.04 2.14 -20.61
N ALA A 20 18.37 2.54 -19.52
CA ALA A 20 18.89 2.30 -18.18
C ALA A 20 18.90 0.79 -17.85
N HIS A 21 20.04 0.28 -17.36
CA HIS A 21 20.14 -1.12 -16.95
C HIS A 21 19.29 -1.36 -15.68
N PRO A 22 18.32 -2.31 -15.69
CA PRO A 22 17.42 -2.50 -14.55
C PRO A 22 18.12 -2.78 -13.22
N GLY A 23 19.26 -3.48 -13.25
CA GLY A 23 20.04 -3.81 -12.05
C GLY A 23 20.73 -2.62 -11.37
N GLU A 24 20.78 -1.47 -12.03
CA GLU A 24 21.39 -0.24 -11.48
C GLU A 24 20.33 0.75 -10.96
N LEU A 25 19.05 0.49 -11.24
CA LEU A 25 17.97 1.34 -10.76
C LEU A 25 17.72 1.09 -9.26
N PRO A 26 17.67 2.13 -8.41
CA PRO A 26 17.49 1.95 -6.98
C PRO A 26 16.10 1.37 -6.69
N VAL A 27 15.99 0.39 -5.80
CA VAL A 27 14.68 -0.07 -5.32
C VAL A 27 14.10 0.98 -4.38
N LYS A 28 12.91 1.50 -4.71
CA LYS A 28 12.20 2.47 -3.86
C LYS A 28 11.20 1.77 -2.96
N GLN A 29 11.42 1.85 -1.64
CA GLN A 29 10.44 1.41 -0.66
C GLN A 29 9.24 2.38 -0.63
N PRO A 30 7.99 1.88 -0.46
CA PRO A 30 6.86 2.74 -0.15
C PRO A 30 7.12 3.51 1.15
N ALA A 31 6.94 4.83 1.11
CA ALA A 31 7.13 5.68 2.29
C ALA A 31 5.86 5.75 3.17
N LYS A 32 4.73 5.25 2.65
CA LYS A 32 3.43 5.24 3.33
C LYS A 32 2.78 3.89 3.11
N PHE A 33 2.15 3.39 4.17
CA PHE A 33 1.34 2.20 4.17
C PHE A 33 -0.07 2.58 4.62
N ASP A 34 -1.06 1.92 4.02
CA ASP A 34 -2.46 2.06 4.41
C ASP A 34 -2.77 0.98 5.45
N PHE A 35 -3.40 1.36 6.56
CA PHE A 35 -3.90 0.42 7.57
C PHE A 35 -5.42 0.28 7.41
N ALA A 36 -5.89 -0.85 6.89
CA ALA A 36 -7.30 -1.09 6.64
C ALA A 36 -7.88 -2.19 7.54
N ILE A 37 -9.09 -1.98 8.06
CA ILE A 37 -9.82 -2.96 8.88
C ILE A 37 -11.11 -3.38 8.17
N ILE A 38 -11.32 -4.68 7.97
CA ILE A 38 -12.56 -5.25 7.41
C ILE A 38 -13.45 -5.71 8.56
N LEU A 39 -14.41 -4.88 8.95
CA LEU A 39 -15.25 -5.08 10.14
C LEU A 39 -16.14 -6.31 10.03
N LYS A 40 -16.77 -6.55 8.86
CA LYS A 40 -17.56 -7.77 8.64
C LYS A 40 -16.75 -9.04 8.90
N THR A 41 -15.52 -9.09 8.41
CA THR A 41 -14.63 -10.24 8.61
C THR A 41 -14.22 -10.37 10.06
N ALA A 42 -13.84 -9.29 10.73
CA ALA A 42 -13.50 -9.32 12.16
C ALA A 42 -14.66 -9.86 13.01
N LYS A 43 -15.89 -9.38 12.75
CA LYS A 43 -17.11 -9.88 13.42
C LYS A 43 -17.37 -11.36 13.14
N ALA A 44 -17.24 -11.79 11.88
CA ALA A 44 -17.41 -13.20 11.49
C ALA A 44 -16.38 -14.14 12.16
N LEU A 45 -15.18 -13.62 12.45
CA LEU A 45 -14.13 -14.33 13.17
C LEU A 45 -14.23 -14.21 14.70
N GLY A 46 -15.25 -13.53 15.23
CA GLY A 46 -15.40 -13.30 16.67
C GLY A 46 -14.35 -12.33 17.26
N LEU A 47 -13.67 -11.57 16.42
CA LEU A 47 -12.65 -10.60 16.85
C LEU A 47 -13.32 -9.27 17.21
N THR A 48 -13.08 -8.81 18.44
CA THR A 48 -13.46 -7.47 18.88
C THR A 48 -12.31 -6.51 18.59
N ILE A 49 -12.55 -5.52 17.75
CA ILE A 49 -11.54 -4.52 17.38
C ILE A 49 -11.57 -3.37 18.39
N PRO A 50 -10.47 -3.06 19.08
CA PRO A 50 -10.39 -1.93 19.99
C PRO A 50 -10.63 -0.59 19.27
N PRO A 51 -11.33 0.38 19.90
CA PRO A 51 -11.53 1.71 19.32
C PRO A 51 -10.21 2.42 18.95
N SER A 52 -9.14 2.19 19.71
CA SER A 52 -7.81 2.74 19.43
C SER A 52 -7.22 2.27 18.09
N LEU A 53 -7.56 1.06 17.64
CA LEU A 53 -7.13 0.57 16.32
C LEU A 53 -8.00 1.14 15.20
N LEU A 54 -9.30 1.32 15.45
CA LEU A 54 -10.19 1.96 14.48
C LEU A 54 -9.76 3.42 14.22
N LEU A 55 -9.33 4.14 15.26
CA LEU A 55 -8.83 5.51 15.12
C LEU A 55 -7.52 5.61 14.33
N GLN A 56 -6.71 4.55 14.31
CA GLN A 56 -5.46 4.50 13.57
C GLN A 56 -5.64 3.99 12.13
N ALA A 57 -6.78 3.36 11.84
CA ALA A 57 -7.05 2.83 10.51
C ALA A 57 -7.16 3.97 9.50
N THR A 58 -6.41 3.84 8.42
CA THR A 58 -6.52 4.70 7.25
C THR A 58 -7.82 4.44 6.51
N GLU A 59 -8.36 3.22 6.62
CA GLU A 59 -9.64 2.83 6.01
C GLU A 59 -10.38 1.80 6.88
N VAL A 60 -11.71 1.95 6.97
CA VAL A 60 -12.58 0.97 7.62
C VAL A 60 -13.62 0.50 6.62
N ILE A 61 -13.56 -0.78 6.29
CA ILE A 61 -14.45 -1.45 5.35
C ILE A 61 -15.55 -2.14 6.16
N GLN A 62 -16.81 -1.86 5.83
CA GLN A 62 -17.97 -2.32 6.59
C GLN A 62 -18.33 -3.78 6.31
#